data_AF-A0A1V4S2Z9-F1
#
_entry.id   AF-A0A1V4S2Z9-F1
#
_cell.length_a   1.000
_cell.length_b   1.000
_cell.length_c   1.000
_cell.angle_alpha   90.00
_cell.angle_beta   90.00
_cell.angle_gamma   90.00
#
_symmetry.space_group_name_H-M   'P 1'
#
loop_
_entity.id
_entity.type
_entity.pdbx_description
1 polymer ?
#
loop_
_entity_poly.entity_id
_entity_poly.type
_entity_poly.pdbx_seq_one_letter_code
_entity_poly.pdbx_strand_id
1 'polypeptide(L)' 'MTPEERDIAALDDPDITEQQVVEIYNRIDSFSEENKKRAALSLRTYWESHGKWKKKDCSKKQLVKVQKVKTILGEV' A
#
# COMPACT_ATOMS: atom_id res chain seq x y z
N MET A 1 3.31 -18.16 9.07
CA MET A 1 3.46 -17.00 8.19
C MET A 1 2.73 -17.31 6.90
N THR A 2 1.55 -16.73 6.72
CA THR A 2 0.84 -16.82 5.43
C THR A 2 1.55 -15.95 4.40
N PRO A 3 1.36 -16.19 3.09
CA PRO A 3 1.89 -15.31 2.06
C PRO A 3 1.46 -13.84 2.25
N GLU A 4 0.23 -13.60 2.70
CA GLU A 4 -0.30 -12.26 2.98
C GLU A 4 0.45 -11.56 4.12
N GLU A 5 0.72 -12.27 5.23
CA GLU A 5 1.48 -11.70 6.35
C GLU A 5 2.92 -11.39 5.98
N ARG A 6 3.52 -12.20 5.10
CA ARG A 6 4.87 -11.93 4.58
C ARG A 6 4.89 -10.68 3.71
N ASP A 7 3.88 -10.52 2.84
CA ASP A 7 3.75 -9.32 2.02
C ASP A 7 3.52 -8.07 2.89
N ILE A 8 2.69 -8.14 3.94
CA ILE A 8 2.50 -7.02 4.88
C ILE A 8 3.80 -6.71 5.63
N ALA A 9 4.52 -7.72 6.11
CA ALA A 9 5.79 -7.53 6.80
C ALA A 9 6.85 -6.90 5.87
N ALA A 10 6.85 -7.25 4.58
CA ALA A 10 7.74 -6.63 3.61
C ALA A 10 7.44 -5.13 3.42
N LEU A 11 6.17 -4.70 3.51
CA LEU A 11 5.83 -3.26 3.41
C LEU A 11 6.35 -2.43 4.59
N ASP A 12 6.58 -3.07 5.74
CA ASP A 12 7.18 -2.43 6.92
C ASP A 12 8.71 -2.37 6.82
N ASP A 13 9.31 -3.14 5.91
CA ASP A 13 10.74 -3.17 5.69
C ASP A 13 11.23 -1.89 5.01
N PRO A 14 12.20 -1.15 5.58
CA PRO A 14 12.68 0.10 5.01
C PRO A 14 13.46 -0.08 3.70
N ASP A 15 13.93 -1.29 3.40
CA ASP A 15 14.66 -1.62 2.16
C ASP A 15 13.70 -2.07 1.04
N ILE A 16 12.39 -2.06 1.28
CA ILE A 16 11.42 -2.50 0.28
C ILE A 16 11.47 -1.63 -0.98
N THR A 17 11.63 -2.30 -2.11
CA THR A 17 11.63 -1.65 -3.41
C THR A 17 10.23 -1.23 -3.84
N GLU A 18 10.15 -0.15 -4.62
CA GLU A 18 8.88 0.29 -5.20
C GLU A 18 8.19 -0.80 -6.03
N GLN A 19 8.98 -1.68 -6.67
CA GLN A 19 8.46 -2.81 -7.43
C GLN A 19 7.69 -3.77 -6.52
N GLN A 20 8.27 -4.17 -5.39
CA GLN A 20 7.62 -5.04 -4.42
C GLN A 20 6.36 -4.39 -3.84
N VAL A 21 6.42 -3.10 -3.50
CA VAL A 21 5.26 -2.33 -3.03
C VAL A 21 4.11 -2.37 -4.04
N VAL A 22 4.42 -2.24 -5.34
CA VAL A 22 3.42 -2.33 -6.41
C VAL A 22 2.89 -3.75 -6.60
N GLU A 23 3.73 -4.77 -6.48
CA GLU A 23 3.29 -6.17 -6.52
C GLU A 23 2.32 -6.49 -5.38
N ILE A 24 2.65 -6.06 -4.15
CA ILE A 24 1.80 -6.24 -2.97
C ILE A 24 0.49 -5.46 -3.14
N TYR A 25 0.57 -4.22 -3.64
CA TYR A 25 -0.63 -3.45 -3.99
C TYR A 25 -1.51 -4.14 -5.04
N ASN A 26 -0.93 -4.81 -6.04
CA ASN A 26 -1.73 -5.55 -7.02
C ASN A 26 -2.41 -6.78 -6.39
N ARG A 27 -1.73 -7.44 -5.43
CA ARG A 27 -2.26 -8.60 -4.70
C ARG A 27 -3.22 -8.22 -3.57
N ILE A 28 -3.26 -6.96 -3.15
CA ILE A 28 -4.14 -6.49 -2.07
C ILE A 28 -5.61 -6.83 -2.34
N ASP A 29 -6.05 -6.91 -3.60
CA ASP A 29 -7.43 -7.27 -3.92
C ASP A 29 -7.77 -8.72 -3.57
N SER A 30 -6.77 -9.60 -3.57
CA SER A 30 -6.87 -11.01 -3.23
C SER A 30 -6.74 -11.28 -1.72
N PHE A 31 -6.37 -10.28 -0.92
CA PHE A 31 -6.18 -10.45 0.52
C PHE A 31 -7.54 -10.50 1.23
N SER A 32 -7.56 -11.09 2.42
CA SER A 32 -8.73 -11.02 3.30
C SER A 32 -9.02 -9.58 3.72
N GLU A 33 -10.27 -9.21 4.03
CA GLU A 33 -10.63 -7.82 4.37
C GLU A 33 -9.78 -7.22 5.51
N GLU A 34 -9.41 -8.03 6.50
CA GLU A 34 -8.52 -7.61 7.58
C GLU A 34 -7.09 -7.34 7.08
N ASN A 35 -6.54 -8.24 6.26
CA ASN A 35 -5.22 -8.09 5.66
C ASN A 35 -5.16 -6.96 4.63
N LYS A 36 -6.26 -6.72 3.90
CA LYS A 36 -6.40 -5.56 3.01
C LYS A 36 -6.20 -4.27 3.77
N LYS A 37 -6.84 -4.11 4.93
CA LYS A 37 -6.69 -2.92 5.77
C LYS A 37 -5.27 -2.79 6.31
N ARG A 38 -4.66 -3.87 6.79
CA ARG A 38 -3.26 -3.86 7.28
C ARG A 38 -2.25 -3.50 6.18
N ALA A 39 -2.37 -4.11 5.00
CA ALA A 39 -1.53 -3.80 3.85
C ALA A 39 -1.74 -2.36 3.39
N ALA A 40 -2.98 -1.88 3.35
CA ALA A 40 -3.32 -0.51 3.00
C ALA A 40 -2.72 0.53 3.96
N LEU A 41 -2.74 0.25 5.28
CA LEU A 41 -2.08 1.09 6.28
C LEU A 41 -0.56 1.15 6.05
N SER A 42 0.06 0.01 5.79
CA SER A 42 1.52 -0.09 5.55
C SER A 42 1.92 0.65 4.26
N LEU A 43 1.14 0.45 3.17
CA LEU A 43 1.31 1.19 1.92
C LEU A 43 1.19 2.70 2.11
N ARG A 44 0.24 3.14 2.94
CA ARG A 44 0.07 4.55 3.28
C ARG A 44 1.33 5.09 3.97
N THR A 45 1.83 4.41 5.00
CA THR A 45 3.04 4.83 5.73
C THR A 45 4.24 4.92 4.80
N TYR A 46 4.46 3.91 3.95
CA TYR A 46 5.54 3.90 2.97
C TYR A 46 5.42 5.09 2.00
N TRP A 47 4.26 5.29 1.39
CA TRP A 47 4.06 6.40 0.46
C TRP A 47 4.13 7.77 1.15
N GLU A 48 3.73 7.89 2.42
CA GLU A 48 3.85 9.13 3.18
C GLU A 48 5.32 9.48 3.45
N SER A 49 6.13 8.51 3.89
CA SER A 49 7.58 8.66 4.08
C SER A 49 8.32 9.01 2.79
N HIS A 50 7.87 8.45 1.65
CA HIS A 50 8.44 8.76 0.33
C HIS A 50 7.84 10.02 -0.33
N GLY A 51 6.95 10.76 0.33
CA GLY A 51 6.28 11.93 -0.25
C GLY A 51 5.27 11.61 -1.36
N LYS A 52 5.01 10.34 -1.64
CA LYS A 52 4.13 9.79 -2.67
C LYS A 52 2.69 9.53 -2.20
N TRP A 53 2.29 10.15 -1.09
CA TRP A 53 0.92 10.11 -0.55
C TRP A 53 0.13 11.41 -0.79
N LYS A 54 0.81 12.57 -0.75
CA LYS A 54 0.18 13.89 -0.86
C LYS A 54 0.08 14.35 -2.32
N LYS A 55 -1.07 14.94 -2.66
CA LYS A 55 -1.46 15.32 -4.04
C LYS A 55 -0.49 16.25 -4.78
N LYS A 56 0.30 17.04 -4.05
CA LYS A 56 1.23 18.02 -4.64
C LYS A 56 2.40 17.36 -5.39
N ASP A 57 2.84 16.18 -4.95
CA ASP A 57 4.05 15.52 -5.45
C ASP A 57 3.74 14.17 -6.14
N CYS A 58 2.47 13.78 -6.19
CA CYS A 58 2.05 12.52 -6.80
C CYS A 58 1.72 12.65 -8.28
N SER A 59 2.36 11.82 -9.10
CA SER A 59 1.91 11.58 -10.48
C SER A 59 0.46 11.07 -10.52
N LYS A 60 -0.27 11.35 -11.61
CA LYS A 60 -1.66 10.88 -11.81
C LYS A 60 -1.84 9.38 -11.54
N LYS A 61 -0.88 8.56 -11.97
CA LYS A 61 -0.86 7.11 -11.72
C LYS A 61 -0.76 6.75 -10.24
N GLN A 62 0.04 7.50 -9.48
CA GLN A 62 0.20 7.29 -8.03
C GLN A 62 -1.07 7.70 -7.28
N LEU A 63 -1.73 8.78 -7.71
CA LEU A 63 -2.99 9.22 -7.12
C LEU A 63 -4.09 8.15 -7.21
N VAL A 64 -4.17 7.43 -8.33
CA VAL A 64 -5.11 6.31 -8.48
C VAL A 64 -4.82 5.21 -7.45
N LYS A 65 -3.55 4.91 -7.20
CA LYS A 65 -3.15 3.92 -6.19
C LYS A 65 -3.51 4.37 -4.77
N VAL A 66 -3.16 5.61 -4.43
CA VAL A 66 -3.52 6.25 -3.16
C VAL A 66 -5.03 6.24 -2.95
N GLN A 67 -5.81 6.58 -3.98
CA GLN A 67 -7.27 6.57 -3.90
C GLN A 67 -7.81 5.17 -3.59
N LYS A 68 -7.31 4.12 -4.26
CA LYS A 68 -7.71 2.73 -3.97
C LYS A 68 -7.38 2.35 -2.52
N VAL A 69 -6.19 2.69 -2.03
CA VAL A 69 -5.79 2.43 -0.64
C VAL A 69 -6.71 3.15 0.34
N LYS A 70 -7.06 4.42 0.09
CA LYS A 70 -8.04 5.16 0.90
C LYS A 70 -9.42 4.51 0.92
N THR A 71 -9.89 4.02 -0.22
CA THR A 71 -11.15 3.27 -0.29
C THR A 71 -11.10 2.00 0.55
N ILE A 72 -9.99 1.26 0.53
CA ILE A 72 -9.79 0.06 1.35
C ILE A 72 -9.79 0.41 2.86
N LEU A 73 -9.20 1.54 3.23
CA LEU A 73 -9.19 2.04 4.61
C LEU A 73 -10.54 2.62 5.05
N GLY A 74 -11.48 2.83 4.14
CA GLY A 74 -12.75 3.50 4.43
C GLY A 74 -12.62 5.00 4.68
N GLU A 75 -11.54 5.64 4.20
CA GLU A 75 -11.33 7.10 4.26
C GLU A 75 -12.02 7.83 3.09
N VAL A 76 -13.08 7.23 2.52
CA VAL A 76 -13.80 7.73 1.32
C VAL A 76 -15.12 8.39 1.68
#